data_AF-B7J223-F1
#
_entry.id   AF-B7J223-F1
#
_cell.length_a   1.000
_cell.length_b   1.000
_cell.length_c   1.000
_cell.angle_alpha   90.00
_cell.angle_beta   90.00
_cell.angle_gamma   90.00
#
_symmetry.space_group_name_H-M   'P 1'
#
loop_
_entity.id
_entity.type
_entity.pdbx_description
1 polymer ?
#
loop_
_entity_poly.entity_id
_entity_poly.type
_entity_poly.pdbx_seq_one_letter_code
_entity_poly.pdbx_strand_id
1 'polypeptide(L)'
;MKENLTNLFEKVIKLPTTSGCYKMLNENKKILYIGKAKNLRSRVKSYFLEKNSHKIKILMKNVKSIEVITTNSEYEALLLECNLIKTHKPDYNVKLKDGKGYPMVRITHEKYPRIFKTRKIINDKSEYFGPFTNVKKLDQVLDFINKTFKIRKCKKKSNAPCLYYHMGQCLGVCYKENLEKEYQKELDKAKSILNGNISEISSQIDIKLKHAIQKEDFETAIKLKEIRNSLIEINQIQIVTKTNNLNIDYVHVHPGENVNTIIVLKYRNGKLVERDANFDESICKENELILQFLIQYYTSINMIVPDKIHIFLKDIDTKNVEKLINEIKNTKTEIIYKETEEILKIMEMAISNAELSLREYENKSTKALESLKIVLEMDKLPKIIEGFDIAHLKGQETVASMVTFKMGMPFKENYRLYKLNSLLKGEIDDFKAIKEVISRRYSEIINNNLELPNLILIDGGKGQLNAALSILKGLKIENKVKVCSLAKKQETIFLTTNKKGINLPQGHPALRILQNVRDEAHRKANGFNKKRREKITLLYTKIHGIGEKTAQKILKSIGTYKDILPLSENEISEKIKVNVQLAKRIKEFAIKENSIKNNNQDK
;
A
#
# COMPACT_ATOMS: atom_id res chain seq x y z
N MET A 1 26.51 -3.70 -16.00
CA MET A 1 26.77 -3.67 -14.54
C MET A 1 26.74 -2.25 -13.97
N LYS A 2 27.47 -1.28 -14.56
CA LYS A 2 27.36 0.15 -14.22
C LYS A 2 25.91 0.64 -14.26
N GLU A 3 25.16 0.26 -15.29
CA GLU A 3 23.77 0.68 -15.49
C GLU A 3 22.80 0.32 -14.34
N ASN A 4 22.91 -0.88 -13.75
CA ASN A 4 22.08 -1.29 -12.61
C ASN A 4 22.42 -0.47 -11.34
N LEU A 5 23.71 -0.24 -11.09
CA LEU A 5 24.17 0.60 -9.99
C LEU A 5 23.73 2.07 -10.19
N THR A 6 23.79 2.58 -11.42
CA THR A 6 23.31 3.92 -11.77
C THR A 6 21.81 4.06 -11.50
N ASN A 7 20.98 3.11 -11.95
CA ASN A 7 19.53 3.14 -11.74
C ASN A 7 19.17 3.04 -10.24
N LEU A 8 19.88 2.20 -9.49
CA LEU A 8 19.75 2.14 -8.03
C LEU A 8 20.14 3.48 -7.38
N PHE A 9 21.23 4.10 -7.82
CA PHE A 9 21.70 5.37 -7.28
C PHE A 9 20.70 6.52 -7.52
N GLU A 10 20.08 6.59 -8.70
CA GLU A 10 19.01 7.55 -9.00
C GLU A 10 17.84 7.43 -8.03
N LYS A 11 17.43 6.20 -7.70
CA LYS A 11 16.39 5.95 -6.69
C LYS A 11 16.84 6.42 -5.31
N VAL A 12 18.10 6.18 -4.96
CA VAL A 12 18.66 6.54 -3.65
C VAL A 12 18.70 8.06 -3.44
N ILE A 13 18.96 8.86 -4.47
CA ILE A 13 18.91 10.33 -4.37
C ILE A 13 17.50 10.83 -4.01
N LYS A 14 16.46 10.11 -4.45
CA LYS A 14 15.05 10.47 -4.22
C LYS A 14 14.50 9.97 -2.87
N LEU A 15 15.25 9.16 -2.14
CA LEU A 15 14.84 8.69 -0.81
C LEU A 15 14.58 9.86 0.15
N PRO A 16 13.70 9.69 1.14
CA PRO A 16 13.43 10.74 2.11
C PRO A 16 14.63 10.96 3.03
N THR A 17 14.68 12.13 3.64
CA THR A 17 15.69 12.48 4.65
C THR A 17 15.26 12.10 6.07
N THR A 18 14.08 11.52 6.23
CA THR A 18 13.52 11.03 7.49
C THR A 18 14.25 9.80 8.01
N SER A 19 13.97 9.45 9.27
CA SER A 19 14.40 8.20 9.87
C SER A 19 13.63 7.01 9.30
N GLY A 20 14.24 5.83 9.35
CA GLY A 20 13.58 4.59 8.99
C GLY A 20 14.53 3.42 8.80
N CYS A 21 13.98 2.34 8.25
CA CYS A 21 14.71 1.16 7.85
C CYS A 21 14.73 1.00 6.32
N TYR A 22 15.77 0.37 5.80
CA TYR A 22 15.84 -0.04 4.41
C TYR A 22 16.16 -1.54 4.31
N LYS A 23 15.54 -2.19 3.32
CA LYS A 23 15.78 -3.58 2.93
C LYS A 23 16.48 -3.58 1.58
N MET A 24 17.59 -4.29 1.47
CA MET A 24 18.27 -4.53 0.21
C MET A 24 17.91 -5.93 -0.28
N LEU A 25 17.34 -6.03 -1.47
CA LEU A 25 16.83 -7.29 -2.01
C LEU A 25 17.56 -7.67 -3.30
N ASN A 26 17.66 -8.98 -3.55
CA ASN A 26 18.17 -9.52 -4.80
C ASN A 26 17.06 -9.61 -5.88
N GLU A 27 17.40 -10.20 -7.03
CA GLU A 27 16.50 -10.38 -8.17
C GLU A 27 15.24 -11.19 -7.83
N ASN A 28 15.38 -12.17 -6.94
CA ASN A 28 14.31 -13.05 -6.48
C ASN A 28 13.53 -12.44 -5.30
N LYS A 29 13.67 -11.14 -5.02
CA LYS A 29 13.09 -10.44 -3.85
C LYS A 29 13.49 -11.04 -2.49
N LYS A 30 14.58 -11.80 -2.41
CA LYS A 30 15.15 -12.25 -1.12
C LYS A 30 15.84 -11.07 -0.45
N ILE A 31 15.52 -10.82 0.82
CA ILE A 31 16.17 -9.78 1.62
C ILE A 31 17.59 -10.22 1.97
N LEU A 32 18.58 -9.48 1.45
CA LEU A 32 20.00 -9.71 1.68
C LEU A 32 20.49 -9.00 2.94
N TYR A 33 20.05 -7.76 3.14
CA TYR A 33 20.50 -6.89 4.22
C TYR A 33 19.39 -5.95 4.65
N ILE A 34 19.35 -5.67 5.95
CA ILE A 34 18.46 -4.69 6.57
C ILE A 34 19.29 -3.73 7.41
N GLY A 35 19.02 -2.44 7.31
CA GLY A 35 19.67 -1.45 8.16
C GLY A 35 18.76 -0.30 8.53
N LYS A 36 19.07 0.36 9.64
CA LYS A 36 18.45 1.63 10.06
C LYS A 36 19.20 2.85 9.53
N ALA A 37 18.50 3.98 9.50
CA ALA A 37 19.04 5.30 9.21
C ALA A 37 18.31 6.39 10.00
N LYS A 38 19.06 7.38 10.51
CA LYS A 38 18.48 8.68 10.93
C LYS A 38 18.08 9.51 9.71
N ASN A 39 18.85 9.42 8.63
CA ASN A 39 18.57 10.02 7.33
C ASN A 39 18.74 8.94 6.27
N LEU A 40 17.62 8.44 5.75
CA LEU A 40 17.58 7.32 4.79
C LEU A 40 18.42 7.61 3.54
N ARG A 41 18.23 8.77 2.91
CA ARG A 41 19.00 9.19 1.73
C ARG A 41 20.51 9.16 1.97
N SER A 42 20.99 9.86 3.00
CA SER A 42 22.42 9.97 3.30
C SER A 42 23.02 8.60 3.63
N ARG A 43 22.31 7.82 4.46
CA ARG A 43 22.77 6.50 4.88
C ARG A 43 22.86 5.53 3.71
N VAL A 44 21.84 5.45 2.87
CA VAL A 44 21.82 4.52 1.73
C VAL A 44 22.81 4.97 0.64
N LYS A 45 22.95 6.28 0.40
CA LYS A 45 23.96 6.84 -0.53
C LYS A 45 25.38 6.42 -0.17
N SER A 46 25.70 6.28 1.13
CA SER A 46 27.04 5.87 1.58
C SER A 46 27.49 4.50 1.03
N TYR A 47 26.56 3.60 0.68
CA TYR A 47 26.88 2.28 0.11
C TYR A 47 27.42 2.35 -1.33
N PHE A 48 27.23 3.47 -2.02
CA PHE A 48 27.67 3.67 -3.40
C PHE A 48 29.06 4.31 -3.50
N LEU A 49 29.69 4.63 -2.37
CA LEU A 49 31.04 5.20 -2.34
C LEU A 49 32.11 4.14 -2.68
N GLU A 50 33.11 4.52 -3.46
CA GLU A 50 34.19 3.61 -3.90
C GLU A 50 35.05 3.08 -2.75
N LYS A 51 35.19 3.87 -1.67
CA LYS A 51 36.00 3.57 -0.48
C LYS A 51 35.35 2.56 0.49
N ASN A 52 34.28 1.88 0.07
CA ASN A 52 33.62 0.89 0.90
C ASN A 52 34.41 -0.42 1.04
N SER A 53 34.26 -1.08 2.19
CA SER A 53 34.89 -2.38 2.46
C SER A 53 34.49 -3.44 1.42
N HIS A 54 35.35 -4.45 1.22
CA HIS A 54 35.11 -5.52 0.26
C HIS A 54 33.76 -6.24 0.49
N LYS A 55 33.37 -6.43 1.75
CA LYS A 55 32.06 -7.02 2.14
C LYS A 55 30.87 -6.20 1.60
N ILE A 56 30.95 -4.87 1.68
CA ILE A 56 29.90 -3.98 1.17
C ILE A 56 29.84 -4.05 -0.36
N LYS A 57 30.99 -4.10 -1.04
CA LYS A 57 31.04 -4.25 -2.51
C LYS A 57 30.37 -5.55 -2.98
N ILE A 58 30.60 -6.66 -2.26
CA ILE A 58 29.94 -7.95 -2.53
C ILE A 58 28.43 -7.84 -2.33
N LEU A 59 27.97 -7.23 -1.22
CA LEU A 59 26.54 -7.01 -0.98
C LEU A 59 25.92 -6.23 -2.15
N MET A 60 26.49 -5.07 -2.49
CA MET A 60 25.97 -4.18 -3.53
C MET A 60 25.96 -4.81 -4.93
N LYS A 61 26.85 -5.77 -5.21
CA LYS A 61 26.81 -6.56 -6.45
C LYS A 61 25.52 -7.39 -6.58
N ASN A 62 24.98 -7.84 -5.46
CA ASN A 62 23.81 -8.72 -5.40
C ASN A 62 22.48 -7.97 -5.22
N VAL A 63 22.53 -6.67 -4.90
CA VAL A 63 21.34 -5.83 -4.73
C VAL A 63 20.73 -5.47 -6.10
N LYS A 64 19.43 -5.69 -6.22
CA LYS A 64 18.61 -5.30 -7.38
C LYS A 64 17.54 -4.29 -7.03
N SER A 65 17.04 -4.31 -5.79
CA SER A 65 16.08 -3.33 -5.30
C SER A 65 16.38 -2.94 -3.86
N ILE A 66 15.93 -1.73 -3.51
CA ILE A 66 15.99 -1.19 -2.16
C ILE A 66 14.56 -0.78 -1.82
N GLU A 67 14.06 -1.29 -0.71
CA GLU A 67 12.77 -0.90 -0.14
C GLU A 67 13.02 -0.14 1.16
N VAL A 68 12.14 0.80 1.48
CA VAL A 68 12.26 1.66 2.65
C VAL A 68 10.97 1.66 3.43
N ILE A 69 11.10 1.71 4.76
CA ILE A 69 10.02 1.95 5.70
C ILE A 69 10.41 3.17 6.52
N THR A 70 9.66 4.26 6.39
CA THR A 70 9.88 5.47 7.20
C THR A 70 9.34 5.27 8.61
N THR A 71 9.97 5.93 9.58
CA THR A 71 9.57 5.95 10.98
C THR A 71 9.60 7.38 11.52
N ASN A 72 8.82 7.67 12.56
CA ASN A 72 8.69 9.02 13.13
C ASN A 72 9.92 9.42 13.95
N SER A 73 10.74 8.43 14.36
CA SER A 73 11.97 8.66 15.10
C SER A 73 13.07 7.67 14.75
N GLU A 74 14.32 8.04 15.05
CA GLU A 74 15.49 7.14 14.99
C GLU A 74 15.33 5.94 15.95
N TYR A 75 14.65 6.17 17.07
CA TYR A 75 14.29 5.16 18.05
C TYR A 75 13.39 4.06 17.45
N GLU A 76 12.32 4.46 16.75
CA GLU A 76 11.43 3.52 16.07
C GLU A 76 12.17 2.77 14.96
N ALA A 77 13.07 3.44 14.22
CA ALA A 77 13.91 2.79 13.23
C ALA A 77 14.80 1.69 13.86
N LEU A 78 15.32 1.94 15.07
CA LEU A 78 16.15 0.96 15.80
C LEU A 78 15.34 -0.28 16.23
N LEU A 79 14.12 -0.06 16.73
CA LEU A 79 13.21 -1.16 17.05
C LEU A 79 12.80 -1.95 15.81
N LEU A 80 12.43 -1.24 14.74
CA LEU A 80 12.00 -1.83 13.48
C LEU A 80 13.12 -2.68 12.87
N GLU A 81 14.36 -2.17 12.80
CA GLU A 81 15.52 -2.92 12.31
C GLU A 81 15.69 -4.24 13.05
N CYS A 82 15.58 -4.21 14.39
CA CYS A 82 15.68 -5.39 15.23
C CYS A 82 14.57 -6.41 14.91
N ASN A 83 13.33 -5.95 14.76
CA ASN A 83 12.20 -6.81 14.44
C ASN A 83 12.36 -7.43 13.04
N LEU A 84 12.70 -6.62 12.05
CA LEU A 84 12.92 -7.04 10.67
C LEU A 84 14.05 -8.08 10.54
N ILE A 85 15.18 -7.88 11.20
CA ILE A 85 16.30 -8.83 11.16
C ILE A 85 15.91 -10.15 11.83
N LYS A 86 15.14 -10.12 12.92
CA LYS A 86 14.66 -11.34 13.59
C LYS A 86 13.67 -12.12 12.74
N THR A 87 12.76 -11.43 12.08
CA THR A 87 11.73 -12.02 11.23
C THR A 87 12.34 -12.61 9.95
N HIS A 88 13.21 -11.86 9.26
CA HIS A 88 13.70 -12.25 7.93
C HIS A 88 15.09 -12.90 7.93
N LYS A 89 15.87 -12.79 9.02
CA LYS A 89 17.24 -13.29 9.18
C LYS A 89 18.14 -13.12 7.94
N PRO A 90 18.32 -11.90 7.42
CA PRO A 90 19.03 -11.67 6.15
C PRO A 90 20.48 -12.15 6.20
N ASP A 91 20.99 -12.68 5.09
CA ASP A 91 22.31 -13.32 5.00
C ASP A 91 23.44 -12.38 5.46
N TYR A 92 23.41 -11.10 5.06
CA TYR A 92 24.49 -10.14 5.30
C TYR A 92 24.38 -9.40 6.65
N ASN A 93 23.29 -9.59 7.42
CA ASN A 93 23.22 -9.08 8.79
C ASN A 93 24.00 -10.01 9.74
N VAL A 94 25.08 -9.50 10.35
CA VAL A 94 25.88 -10.31 11.30
C VAL A 94 25.32 -10.24 12.72
N LYS A 95 24.85 -9.07 13.16
CA LYS A 95 24.26 -8.84 14.49
C LYS A 95 22.74 -9.07 14.47
N LEU A 96 22.17 -9.32 15.66
CA LEU A 96 20.72 -9.46 15.92
C LEU A 96 20.05 -10.76 15.40
N LYS A 97 20.82 -11.69 14.83
CA LYS A 97 20.32 -13.03 14.43
C LYS A 97 20.01 -13.93 15.64
N ASP A 98 20.75 -13.80 16.73
CA ASP A 98 20.68 -14.65 17.94
C ASP A 98 19.40 -14.50 18.78
N GLY A 99 18.35 -13.86 18.23
CA GLY A 99 17.06 -13.63 18.91
C GLY A 99 17.09 -12.63 20.07
N LYS A 100 18.27 -12.31 20.62
CA LYS A 100 18.43 -11.33 21.71
C LYS A 100 18.07 -9.93 21.20
N GLY A 101 16.98 -9.36 21.73
CA GLY A 101 16.64 -7.95 21.49
C GLY A 101 17.65 -7.01 22.13
N TYR A 102 17.63 -5.76 21.68
CA TYR A 102 18.32 -4.70 22.40
C TYR A 102 17.81 -4.63 23.85
N PRO A 103 18.71 -4.48 24.85
CA PRO A 103 18.28 -4.27 26.23
C PRO A 103 17.55 -2.93 26.38
N MET A 104 16.69 -2.88 27.39
CA MET A 104 15.91 -1.73 27.86
C MET A 104 16.10 -1.63 29.37
N VAL A 105 15.87 -0.46 29.94
CA VAL A 105 15.68 -0.28 31.39
C VAL A 105 14.19 -0.39 31.66
N ARG A 106 13.81 -1.19 32.64
CA ARG A 106 12.44 -1.26 33.14
C ARG A 106 12.37 -0.63 34.52
N ILE A 107 11.34 0.19 34.73
CA ILE A 107 10.88 0.64 36.03
C ILE A 107 9.56 -0.08 36.32
N THR A 108 9.53 -0.92 37.34
CA THR A 108 8.33 -1.73 37.65
C THR A 108 7.17 -0.90 38.18
N HIS A 109 5.95 -1.27 37.82
CA HIS A 109 4.73 -0.67 38.38
C HIS A 109 4.32 -1.41 39.66
N GLU A 110 4.94 -1.04 40.78
CA GLU A 110 4.65 -1.57 42.11
C GLU A 110 4.79 -0.44 43.15
N LYS A 111 4.36 -0.66 44.39
CA LYS A 111 4.43 0.33 45.48
C LYS A 111 5.82 0.95 45.65
N TYR A 112 6.88 0.16 45.44
CA TYR A 112 8.27 0.60 45.44
C TYR A 112 8.98 0.14 44.16
N PRO A 113 8.92 0.95 43.07
CA PRO A 113 9.44 0.60 41.73
C PRO A 113 10.93 0.26 41.71
N ARG A 114 11.31 -0.77 40.95
CA ARG A 114 12.70 -1.21 40.77
C ARG A 114 13.20 -0.86 39.39
N ILE A 115 14.47 -0.48 39.29
CA ILE A 115 15.12 -0.08 38.04
C ILE A 115 16.15 -1.14 37.65
N PHE A 116 15.94 -1.84 36.53
CA PHE A 116 16.87 -2.86 36.06
C PHE A 116 16.84 -3.07 34.55
N LYS A 117 17.91 -3.66 34.03
CA LYS A 117 18.04 -4.05 32.62
C LYS A 117 17.15 -5.25 32.29
N THR A 118 16.38 -5.18 31.21
CA THR A 118 15.59 -6.29 30.66
C THR A 118 15.65 -6.29 29.13
N ARG A 119 15.30 -7.41 28.49
CA ARG A 119 15.05 -7.50 27.04
C ARG A 119 13.59 -7.85 26.72
N LYS A 120 12.78 -8.07 27.77
CA LYS A 120 11.37 -8.44 27.69
C LYS A 120 10.54 -7.29 28.22
N ILE A 121 9.56 -6.88 27.42
CA ILE A 121 8.47 -5.99 27.85
C ILE A 121 7.34 -6.88 28.39
N ILE A 122 6.81 -6.51 29.53
CA ILE A 122 5.65 -7.12 30.19
C ILE A 122 4.58 -6.03 30.30
N ASN A 123 3.33 -6.38 30.00
CA ASN A 123 2.20 -5.45 30.01
C ASN A 123 1.59 -5.32 31.42
N ASP A 124 2.35 -4.76 32.35
CA ASP A 124 1.96 -4.56 33.75
C ASP A 124 1.96 -3.07 34.16
N LYS A 125 1.85 -2.17 33.19
CA LYS A 125 2.00 -0.70 33.35
C LYS A 125 3.40 -0.23 33.80
N SER A 126 4.42 -1.10 33.77
CA SER A 126 5.82 -0.68 33.93
C SER A 126 6.25 0.32 32.87
N GLU A 127 7.18 1.22 33.22
CA GLU A 127 7.83 2.12 32.28
C GLU A 127 9.09 1.46 31.71
N TYR A 128 9.35 1.67 30.42
CA TYR A 128 10.53 1.15 29.74
C TYR A 128 11.29 2.29 29.06
N PHE A 129 12.62 2.22 29.11
CA PHE A 129 13.54 3.16 28.47
C PHE A 129 14.50 2.38 27.59
N GLY A 130 14.92 2.95 26.47
CA GLY A 130 15.69 2.23 25.43
C GLY A 130 14.77 1.63 24.36
N PRO A 131 15.32 1.06 23.27
CA PRO A 131 16.44 0.13 23.32
C PRO A 131 17.82 0.78 23.35
N PHE A 132 18.73 0.17 24.10
CA PHE A 132 20.13 0.53 24.18
C PHE A 132 20.97 -0.33 23.24
N THR A 133 21.74 0.30 22.37
CA THR A 133 22.69 -0.39 21.47
C THR A 133 23.97 -0.79 22.19
N ASN A 134 24.43 0.01 23.15
CA ASN A 134 25.63 -0.24 23.94
C ASN A 134 25.30 -0.80 25.33
N VAL A 135 25.43 -2.13 25.48
CA VAL A 135 25.11 -2.83 26.73
C VAL A 135 26.07 -2.45 27.87
N LYS A 136 27.37 -2.23 27.57
CA LYS A 136 28.38 -1.93 28.59
C LYS A 136 28.10 -0.59 29.27
N LYS A 137 27.78 0.43 28.48
CA LYS A 137 27.47 1.76 29.01
C LYS A 137 26.12 1.82 29.72
N LEU A 138 25.13 1.06 29.23
CA LEU A 138 23.89 0.84 29.96
C LEU A 138 24.15 0.26 31.36
N ASP A 139 25.04 -0.73 31.47
CA ASP A 139 25.39 -1.32 32.75
C ASP A 139 26.10 -0.31 33.67
N GLN A 140 26.97 0.54 33.14
CA GLN A 140 27.59 1.63 33.92
C GLN A 140 26.57 2.64 34.44
N VAL A 141 25.60 3.06 33.62
CA VAL A 141 24.55 4.00 34.06
C VAL A 141 23.61 3.36 35.08
N LEU A 142 23.23 2.10 34.89
CA LEU A 142 22.42 1.39 35.87
C LEU A 142 23.16 1.18 37.19
N ASP A 143 24.45 0.85 37.15
CA ASP A 143 25.28 0.75 38.34
C ASP A 143 25.39 2.09 39.07
N PHE A 144 25.61 3.18 38.33
CA PHE A 144 25.59 4.54 38.87
C PHE A 144 24.25 4.88 39.53
N ILE A 145 23.13 4.73 38.82
CA ILE A 145 21.78 4.97 39.37
C ILE A 145 21.56 4.16 40.65
N ASN A 146 21.92 2.87 40.63
CA ASN A 146 21.71 1.98 41.77
C ASN A 146 22.64 2.24 42.96
N LYS A 147 23.79 2.88 42.76
CA LYS A 147 24.72 3.28 43.83
C LYS A 147 24.43 4.69 44.37
N THR A 148 23.95 5.59 43.53
CA THR A 148 23.69 7.00 43.88
C THR A 148 22.32 7.21 44.51
N PHE A 149 21.28 6.57 43.99
CA PHE A 149 19.92 6.71 44.52
C PHE A 149 19.52 5.50 45.35
N LYS A 150 18.78 5.74 46.43
CA LYS A 150 18.43 4.70 47.43
C LYS A 150 17.26 3.80 46.99
N ILE A 151 17.35 3.26 45.78
CA ILE A 151 16.31 2.46 45.11
C ILE A 151 16.34 0.99 45.54
N ARG A 152 15.16 0.36 45.58
CA ARG A 152 14.96 -1.06 45.89
C ARG A 152 15.56 -1.94 44.81
N LYS A 153 16.34 -2.95 45.24
CA LYS A 153 16.96 -3.96 44.36
C LYS A 153 16.36 -5.37 44.52
N CYS A 154 15.87 -5.68 45.72
CA CYS A 154 15.35 -7.01 46.07
C CYS A 154 13.96 -7.29 45.46
N LYS A 155 13.68 -8.58 45.20
CA LYS A 155 12.36 -9.04 44.71
C LYS A 155 11.35 -9.28 45.84
N LYS A 156 11.81 -9.73 47.01
CA LYS A 156 10.95 -10.17 48.13
C LYS A 156 11.03 -9.19 49.31
N LYS A 157 10.02 -9.20 50.19
CA LYS A 157 10.11 -8.58 51.52
C LYS A 157 11.13 -9.33 52.38
N SER A 158 11.71 -8.65 53.37
CA SER A 158 12.69 -9.20 54.30
C SER A 158 12.37 -8.68 55.70
N ASN A 159 12.52 -9.52 56.72
CA ASN A 159 12.36 -9.10 58.11
C ASN A 159 13.62 -8.44 58.68
N ALA A 160 14.75 -8.53 57.96
CA ALA A 160 16.04 -7.96 58.36
C ALA A 160 16.58 -7.00 57.29
N PRO A 161 17.34 -5.95 57.69
CA PRO A 161 18.04 -5.09 56.75
C PRO A 161 19.09 -5.88 55.97
N CYS A 162 19.27 -5.53 54.70
CA CYS A 162 20.26 -6.15 53.82
C CYS A 162 21.52 -5.28 53.70
N LEU A 163 22.59 -5.84 53.12
CA LEU A 163 23.86 -5.14 52.92
C LEU A 163 23.69 -3.81 52.16
N TYR A 164 22.79 -3.74 51.16
CA TYR A 164 22.53 -2.50 50.43
C TYR A 164 21.95 -1.39 51.30
N TYR A 165 21.17 -1.73 52.33
CA TYR A 165 20.67 -0.76 53.30
C TYR A 165 21.82 -0.24 54.17
N HIS A 166 22.67 -1.14 54.68
CA HIS A 166 23.84 -0.77 55.49
C HIS A 166 24.88 0.05 54.72
N MET A 167 25.03 -0.18 53.41
CA MET A 167 25.87 0.63 52.52
C MET A 167 25.22 1.97 52.10
N GLY A 168 24.01 2.28 52.57
CA GLY A 168 23.31 3.51 52.20
C GLY A 168 22.79 3.57 50.76
N GLN A 169 22.70 2.42 50.06
CA GLN A 169 22.28 2.32 48.65
C GLN A 169 20.81 1.89 48.48
N CYS A 170 20.04 1.80 49.57
CA CYS A 170 18.64 1.39 49.56
C CYS A 170 17.95 1.97 50.80
N LEU A 171 16.72 2.50 50.65
CA LEU A 171 15.92 2.97 51.81
C LEU A 171 15.44 1.84 52.73
N GLY A 172 15.59 0.57 52.31
CA GLY A 172 15.19 -0.57 53.13
C GLY A 172 13.68 -0.82 53.13
N VAL A 173 12.95 -0.38 52.10
CA VAL A 173 11.49 -0.53 51.92
C VAL A 173 10.96 -1.98 51.93
N CYS A 174 11.86 -2.97 51.97
CA CYS A 174 11.49 -4.38 52.13
C CYS A 174 11.27 -4.78 53.60
N TYR A 175 11.79 -3.99 54.54
CA TYR A 175 11.74 -4.17 56.00
C TYR A 175 11.03 -2.98 56.68
N LYS A 176 11.25 -1.75 56.19
CA LYS A 176 10.61 -0.52 56.69
C LYS A 176 9.30 -0.21 55.94
N GLU A 177 8.39 0.45 56.64
CA GLU A 177 7.10 0.93 56.11
C GLU A 177 7.04 2.47 56.07
N ASN A 178 6.00 3.04 55.45
CA ASN A 178 5.73 4.49 55.35
C ASN A 178 6.82 5.34 54.67
N LEU A 179 7.58 4.73 53.75
CA LEU A 179 8.66 5.39 53.00
C LEU A 179 8.25 5.84 51.58
N GLU A 180 6.98 5.81 51.22
CA GLU A 180 6.50 6.05 49.85
C GLU A 180 6.92 7.43 49.35
N LYS A 181 6.72 8.48 50.15
CA LYS A 181 7.09 9.86 49.77
C LYS A 181 8.60 10.03 49.58
N GLU A 182 9.41 9.45 50.47
CA GLU A 182 10.87 9.52 50.38
C GLU A 182 11.39 8.70 49.20
N TYR A 183 10.83 7.50 49.00
CA TYR A 183 11.16 6.63 47.88
C TYR A 183 10.80 7.25 46.54
N GLN A 184 9.66 7.94 46.46
CA GLN A 184 9.24 8.63 45.25
C GLN A 184 10.24 9.74 44.87
N LYS A 185 10.75 10.52 45.83
CA LYS A 185 11.79 11.52 45.58
C LYS A 185 13.07 10.91 45.00
N GLU A 186 13.50 9.77 45.53
CA GLU A 186 14.67 9.05 45.00
C GLU A 186 14.40 8.47 43.60
N LEU A 187 13.19 7.95 43.38
CA LEU A 187 12.76 7.44 42.08
C LEU A 187 12.69 8.54 41.02
N ASP A 188 12.18 9.71 41.36
CA ASP A 188 12.04 10.84 40.43
C ASP A 188 13.41 11.36 39.97
N LYS A 189 14.42 11.39 40.86
CA LYS A 189 15.80 11.71 40.48
C LYS A 189 16.37 10.68 39.50
N ALA A 190 16.17 9.40 39.76
CA ALA A 190 16.61 8.32 38.86
C ALA A 190 15.89 8.38 37.51
N LYS A 191 14.58 8.67 37.50
CA LYS A 191 13.79 8.89 36.28
C LYS A 191 14.26 10.11 35.50
N SER A 192 14.62 11.19 36.18
CA SER A 192 15.13 12.42 35.55
C SER A 192 16.34 12.13 34.66
N ILE A 193 17.29 11.31 35.12
CA ILE A 193 18.43 10.84 34.31
C ILE A 193 17.97 10.05 33.08
N LEU A 194 17.06 9.10 33.28
CA LEU A 194 16.58 8.23 32.21
C LEU A 194 15.72 8.99 31.17
N ASN A 195 15.09 10.10 31.59
CA ASN A 195 14.37 11.06 30.74
C ASN A 195 15.31 12.03 30.01
N GLY A 196 16.60 12.01 30.31
CA GLY A 196 17.61 12.83 29.66
C GLY A 196 17.98 14.13 30.37
N ASN A 197 17.41 14.41 31.53
CA ASN A 197 17.77 15.57 32.35
C ASN A 197 19.06 15.27 33.14
N ILE A 198 20.20 15.26 32.44
CA ILE A 198 21.51 14.93 33.03
C ILE A 198 22.34 16.16 33.43
N SER A 199 21.85 17.39 33.17
CA SER A 199 22.64 18.62 33.37
C SER A 199 23.13 18.79 34.80
N GLU A 200 22.24 18.67 35.78
CA GLU A 200 22.56 18.80 37.20
C GLU A 200 23.59 17.74 37.65
N ILE A 201 23.36 16.48 37.26
CA ILE A 201 24.20 15.35 37.64
C ILE A 201 25.56 15.39 36.94
N SER A 202 25.60 15.82 35.67
CA SER A 202 26.85 16.01 34.94
C SER A 202 27.71 17.08 35.64
N SER A 203 27.10 18.19 36.07
CA SER A 203 27.81 19.23 36.83
C SER A 203 28.37 18.70 38.15
N GLN A 204 27.60 17.89 38.88
CA GLN A 204 28.09 17.25 40.11
C GLN A 204 29.25 16.28 39.84
N ILE A 205 29.19 15.51 38.75
CA ILE A 205 30.28 14.61 38.35
C ILE A 205 31.53 15.41 37.96
N ASP A 206 31.36 16.54 37.25
CA ASP A 206 32.48 17.40 36.83
C ASP A 206 33.20 18.03 38.03
N ILE A 207 32.47 18.45 39.07
CA ILE A 207 33.06 18.94 40.32
C ILE A 207 33.86 17.82 41.02
N LYS A 208 33.28 16.62 41.17
CA LYS A 208 33.94 15.46 41.78
C LYS A 208 35.18 15.03 40.99
N LEU A 209 35.12 15.10 39.66
CA LEU A 209 36.22 14.79 38.77
C LEU A 209 37.39 15.75 38.97
N LYS A 210 37.12 17.06 39.03
CA LYS A 210 38.14 18.08 39.32
C LYS A 210 38.80 17.83 40.69
N HIS A 211 38.01 17.51 41.72
CA HIS A 211 38.54 17.18 43.04
C HIS A 211 39.44 15.94 43.01
N ALA A 212 39.00 14.86 42.36
CA ALA A 212 39.79 13.64 42.24
C ALA A 212 41.14 13.89 41.53
N ILE A 213 41.14 14.69 40.46
CA ILE A 213 42.36 15.08 39.74
C ILE A 213 43.29 15.92 40.64
N GLN A 214 42.76 16.86 41.43
CA GLN A 214 43.56 17.65 42.38
C GLN A 214 44.21 16.80 43.48
N LYS A 215 43.62 15.65 43.80
CA LYS A 215 44.15 14.68 44.77
C LYS A 215 45.04 13.60 44.13
N GLU A 216 45.29 13.67 42.82
CA GLU A 216 45.99 12.63 42.06
C GLU A 216 45.31 11.24 42.14
N ASP A 217 44.02 11.18 42.46
CA ASP A 217 43.21 9.95 42.46
C ASP A 217 42.70 9.64 41.06
N PHE A 218 43.61 9.13 40.22
CA PHE A 218 43.33 8.84 38.82
C PHE A 218 42.33 7.70 38.61
N GLU A 219 42.27 6.72 39.51
CA GLU A 219 41.30 5.62 39.42
C GLU A 219 39.87 6.13 39.55
N THR A 220 39.61 6.98 40.56
CA THR A 220 38.31 7.61 40.74
C THR A 220 38.00 8.56 39.59
N ALA A 221 38.99 9.34 39.13
CA ALA A 221 38.83 10.24 38.00
C ALA A 221 38.42 9.50 36.71
N ILE A 222 39.05 8.37 36.39
CA ILE A 222 38.69 7.54 35.24
C ILE A 222 37.26 7.02 35.36
N LYS A 223 36.89 6.45 36.52
CA LYS A 223 35.52 5.96 36.78
C LYS A 223 34.47 7.07 36.60
N LEU A 224 34.71 8.26 37.14
CA LEU A 224 33.81 9.41 36.99
C LEU A 224 33.69 9.87 35.52
N LYS A 225 34.81 9.93 34.79
CA LYS A 225 34.84 10.27 33.37
C LYS A 225 34.06 9.25 32.52
N GLU A 226 34.21 7.96 32.80
CA GLU A 226 33.46 6.89 32.14
C GLU A 226 31.96 7.01 32.39
N ILE A 227 31.55 7.23 33.64
CA ILE A 227 30.13 7.44 34.01
C ILE A 227 29.56 8.65 33.27
N ARG A 228 30.27 9.79 33.26
CA ARG A 228 29.86 11.00 32.54
C ARG A 228 29.65 10.73 31.05
N ASN A 229 30.61 10.08 30.41
CA ASN A 229 30.53 9.75 28.98
C ASN A 229 29.38 8.78 28.67
N SER A 230 29.10 7.84 29.58
CA SER A 230 27.98 6.90 29.46
C SER A 230 26.63 7.57 29.65
N LEU A 231 26.51 8.52 30.59
CA LEU A 231 25.30 9.35 30.75
C LEU A 231 25.00 10.18 29.50
N ILE A 232 26.02 10.85 28.95
CA ILE A 232 25.86 11.69 27.74
C ILE A 232 25.37 10.86 26.55
N GLU A 233 25.91 9.66 26.35
CA GLU A 233 25.49 8.82 25.22
C GLU A 233 24.09 8.22 25.42
N ILE A 234 23.70 7.92 26.67
CA ILE A 234 22.38 7.39 27.01
C ILE A 234 21.27 8.46 26.95
N ASN A 235 21.61 9.74 27.09
CA ASN A 235 20.66 10.87 27.08
C ASN A 235 19.81 10.98 25.78
N GLN A 236 20.21 10.35 24.67
CA GLN A 236 19.49 10.48 23.39
C GLN A 236 18.22 9.61 23.27
N ILE A 237 17.62 9.19 24.38
CA ILE A 237 16.69 8.05 24.42
C ILE A 237 15.31 8.44 24.96
N GLN A 238 14.26 7.92 24.33
CA GLN A 238 12.86 8.18 24.65
C GLN A 238 12.24 7.08 25.55
N ILE A 239 11.18 7.44 26.28
CA ILE A 239 10.32 6.51 27.02
C ILE A 239 9.48 5.67 26.05
N VAL A 240 9.37 4.38 26.34
CA VAL A 240 8.49 3.42 25.66
C VAL A 240 7.36 3.06 26.61
N THR A 241 6.17 3.52 26.31
CA THR A 241 4.97 3.13 27.05
C THR A 241 4.12 2.21 26.18
N LYS A 242 3.90 1.01 26.75
CA LYS A 242 3.04 -0.11 26.31
C LYS A 242 3.51 -0.91 25.08
N THR A 243 3.36 -2.22 25.18
CA THR A 243 3.35 -3.14 24.05
C THR A 243 2.00 -3.84 24.10
N ASN A 244 1.18 -3.65 23.08
CA ASN A 244 -0.04 -4.42 22.91
C ASN A 244 0.34 -5.83 22.41
N ASN A 245 -0.14 -6.91 23.03
CA ASN A 245 0.19 -8.27 22.61
C ASN A 245 -0.65 -8.76 21.41
N LEU A 246 -1.44 -7.88 20.79
CA LEU A 246 -2.29 -8.23 19.67
C LEU A 246 -1.55 -8.13 18.33
N ASN A 247 -1.91 -9.01 17.40
CA ASN A 247 -1.58 -8.83 15.99
C ASN A 247 -2.60 -7.85 15.40
N ILE A 248 -2.10 -6.71 14.90
CA ILE A 248 -2.95 -5.66 14.34
C ILE A 248 -2.35 -5.22 13.01
N ASP A 249 -3.16 -5.12 11.97
CA ASP A 249 -2.76 -4.45 10.73
C ASP A 249 -3.42 -3.07 10.67
N TYR A 250 -2.63 -2.01 10.47
CA TYR A 250 -3.13 -0.65 10.28
C TYR A 250 -3.21 -0.36 8.79
N VAL A 251 -4.40 -0.03 8.30
CA VAL A 251 -4.69 0.16 6.87
C VAL A 251 -5.07 1.61 6.62
N HIS A 252 -4.24 2.31 5.86
CA HIS A 252 -4.45 3.70 5.46
C HIS A 252 -4.60 3.79 3.95
N VAL A 253 -5.62 4.51 3.49
CA VAL A 253 -5.79 4.91 2.09
C VAL A 253 -5.31 6.35 1.98
N HIS A 254 -4.31 6.58 1.14
CA HIS A 254 -3.82 7.91 0.82
C HIS A 254 -4.28 8.28 -0.59
N PRO A 255 -5.15 9.29 -0.74
CA PRO A 255 -5.60 9.71 -2.06
C PRO A 255 -4.46 10.37 -2.83
N GLY A 256 -4.30 10.01 -4.10
CA GLY A 256 -3.44 10.71 -5.05
C GLY A 256 -4.28 11.28 -6.19
N GLU A 257 -3.69 12.16 -7.01
CA GLU A 257 -4.41 12.81 -8.12
C GLU A 257 -4.97 11.80 -9.14
N ASN A 258 -4.23 10.72 -9.40
CA ASN A 258 -4.57 9.72 -10.41
C ASN A 258 -4.60 8.27 -9.86
N VAL A 259 -4.02 8.03 -8.69
CA VAL A 259 -3.92 6.69 -8.07
C VAL A 259 -4.00 6.80 -6.56
N ASN A 260 -4.80 5.95 -5.95
CA ASN A 260 -4.86 5.83 -4.50
C ASN A 260 -3.77 4.88 -4.02
N THR A 261 -3.03 5.28 -2.98
CA THR A 261 -2.00 4.43 -2.37
C THR A 261 -2.52 3.87 -1.06
N ILE A 262 -2.57 2.54 -0.93
CA ILE A 262 -3.04 1.86 0.27
C ILE A 262 -1.85 1.24 0.98
N ILE A 263 -1.56 1.74 2.18
CA ILE A 263 -0.50 1.23 3.04
C ILE A 263 -1.08 0.31 4.11
N VAL A 264 -0.48 -0.87 4.24
CA VAL A 264 -0.74 -1.80 5.35
C VAL A 264 0.52 -1.91 6.21
N LEU A 265 0.45 -1.44 7.45
CA LEU A 265 1.50 -1.61 8.45
C LEU A 265 1.17 -2.80 9.34
N LYS A 266 1.93 -3.88 9.22
CA LYS A 266 1.65 -5.13 9.93
C LYS A 266 2.35 -5.14 11.28
N TYR A 267 1.56 -5.13 12.36
CA TYR A 267 2.06 -5.28 13.71
C TYR A 267 1.81 -6.71 14.20
N ARG A 268 2.86 -7.37 14.72
CA ARG A 268 2.77 -8.69 15.35
C ARG A 268 3.29 -8.60 16.76
N ASN A 269 2.50 -8.99 17.75
CA ASN A 269 2.79 -8.74 19.17
C ASN A 269 3.18 -7.27 19.45
N GLY A 270 2.43 -6.32 18.87
CA GLY A 270 2.66 -4.88 19.06
C GLY A 270 3.93 -4.33 18.41
N LYS A 271 4.55 -5.08 17.49
CA LYS A 271 5.76 -4.66 16.77
C LYS A 271 5.50 -4.55 15.29
N LEU A 272 5.86 -3.43 14.68
CA LEU A 272 5.90 -3.32 13.22
C LEU A 272 6.91 -4.34 12.67
N VAL A 273 6.44 -5.25 11.83
CA VAL A 273 7.25 -6.30 11.18
C VAL A 273 7.26 -6.21 9.67
N GLU A 274 6.28 -5.55 9.07
CA GLU A 274 6.17 -5.48 7.61
C GLU A 274 5.33 -4.26 7.18
N ARG A 275 5.57 -3.81 5.95
CA ARG A 275 4.83 -2.74 5.28
C ARG A 275 4.49 -3.20 3.88
N ASP A 276 3.20 -3.25 3.55
CA ASP A 276 2.74 -3.47 2.18
C ASP A 276 2.24 -2.16 1.59
N ALA A 277 2.57 -1.93 0.32
CA ALA A 277 2.08 -0.81 -0.45
C ALA A 277 1.31 -1.35 -1.65
N ASN A 278 0.06 -0.93 -1.76
CA ASN A 278 -0.85 -1.31 -2.82
C ASN A 278 -1.32 -0.05 -3.53
N PHE A 279 -1.68 -0.19 -4.80
CA PHE A 279 -2.10 0.92 -5.64
C PHE A 279 -3.44 0.55 -6.25
N ASP A 280 -4.39 1.48 -6.17
CA ASP A 280 -5.72 1.31 -6.73
C ASP A 280 -6.08 2.50 -7.63
N GLU A 281 -6.52 2.17 -8.84
CA GLU A 281 -6.87 3.11 -9.91
C GLU A 281 -8.40 3.29 -10.01
N SER A 282 -9.15 2.92 -8.97
CA SER A 282 -10.58 3.16 -8.90
C SER A 282 -10.89 4.58 -8.44
N ILE A 283 -11.97 5.14 -8.99
CA ILE A 283 -12.56 6.41 -8.52
C ILE A 283 -13.63 6.08 -7.47
N CYS A 284 -13.39 5.03 -6.68
CA CYS A 284 -14.25 4.74 -5.54
C CYS A 284 -14.05 5.84 -4.49
N LYS A 285 -15.11 6.20 -3.77
CA LYS A 285 -14.96 6.99 -2.56
C LYS A 285 -14.02 6.24 -1.61
N GLU A 286 -13.24 6.96 -0.82
CA GLU A 286 -12.28 6.37 0.11
C GLU A 286 -12.89 5.24 0.97
N ASN A 287 -14.12 5.44 1.44
CA ASN A 287 -14.89 4.46 2.22
C ASN A 287 -15.24 3.19 1.43
N GLU A 288 -15.55 3.29 0.14
CA GLU A 288 -15.84 2.12 -0.69
C GLU A 288 -14.55 1.38 -1.06
N LEU A 289 -13.50 2.15 -1.36
CA LEU A 289 -12.19 1.61 -1.72
C LEU A 289 -11.61 0.79 -0.56
N ILE A 290 -11.62 1.33 0.67
CA ILE A 290 -11.06 0.60 1.80
C ILE A 290 -11.79 -0.73 2.02
N LEU A 291 -13.12 -0.77 1.93
CA LEU A 291 -13.90 -2.00 2.11
C LEU A 291 -13.58 -3.04 1.04
N GLN A 292 -13.50 -2.63 -0.24
CA GLN A 292 -13.14 -3.53 -1.33
C GLN A 292 -11.72 -4.07 -1.18
N PHE A 293 -10.78 -3.19 -0.82
CA PHE A 293 -9.39 -3.56 -0.56
C PHE A 293 -9.29 -4.58 0.57
N LEU A 294 -9.97 -4.35 1.71
CA LEU A 294 -9.96 -5.27 2.84
C LEU A 294 -10.44 -6.67 2.42
N ILE A 295 -11.53 -6.77 1.65
CA ILE A 295 -12.02 -8.05 1.14
C ILE A 295 -10.93 -8.71 0.27
N GLN A 296 -10.45 -8.04 -0.77
CA GLN A 296 -9.50 -8.62 -1.73
C GLN A 296 -8.19 -9.05 -1.04
N TYR A 297 -7.69 -8.21 -0.15
CA TYR A 297 -6.41 -8.41 0.52
C TYR A 297 -6.48 -9.55 1.54
N TYR A 298 -7.47 -9.55 2.44
CA TYR A 298 -7.54 -10.54 3.52
C TYR A 298 -8.16 -11.88 3.12
N THR A 299 -8.95 -11.96 2.04
CA THR A 299 -9.50 -13.24 1.53
C THR A 299 -8.54 -14.00 0.61
N SER A 300 -7.39 -13.42 0.27
CA SER A 300 -6.36 -14.08 -0.53
C SER A 300 -5.86 -15.37 0.12
N ILE A 301 -5.61 -16.41 -0.70
CA ILE A 301 -5.35 -17.80 -0.26
C ILE A 301 -4.24 -17.85 0.81
N ASN A 302 -3.10 -17.22 0.56
CA ASN A 302 -1.94 -17.25 1.45
C ASN A 302 -1.89 -16.13 2.51
N MET A 303 -2.96 -15.33 2.64
CA MET A 303 -2.98 -14.22 3.59
C MET A 303 -3.21 -14.72 5.02
N ILE A 304 -2.41 -14.25 5.97
CA ILE A 304 -2.60 -14.48 7.41
C ILE A 304 -3.32 -13.28 7.99
N VAL A 305 -4.57 -13.47 8.40
CA VAL A 305 -5.41 -12.40 8.95
C VAL A 305 -5.02 -12.12 10.42
N PRO A 306 -4.84 -10.84 10.83
CA PRO A 306 -4.50 -10.47 12.21
C PRO A 306 -5.69 -10.58 13.15
N ASP A 307 -5.47 -10.41 14.47
CA ASP A 307 -6.56 -10.37 15.45
C ASP A 307 -7.45 -9.14 15.25
N LYS A 308 -6.85 -8.02 14.84
CA LYS A 308 -7.57 -6.78 14.53
C LYS A 308 -7.05 -6.12 13.26
N ILE A 309 -7.94 -5.45 12.55
CA ILE A 309 -7.60 -4.55 11.45
C ILE A 309 -8.04 -3.16 11.88
N HIS A 310 -7.10 -2.23 12.00
CA HIS A 310 -7.40 -0.84 12.33
C HIS A 310 -7.45 -0.01 11.04
N ILE A 311 -8.56 0.68 10.84
CA ILE A 311 -8.74 1.64 9.75
C ILE A 311 -8.77 3.06 10.33
N PHE A 312 -8.32 4.04 9.53
CA PHE A 312 -8.30 5.46 9.92
C PHE A 312 -9.55 6.22 9.46
N LEU A 313 -10.58 5.53 8.99
CA LEU A 313 -11.82 6.14 8.53
C LEU A 313 -12.96 5.87 9.51
N LYS A 314 -13.58 6.95 9.94
CA LYS A 314 -14.72 6.95 10.85
C LYS A 314 -16.02 6.60 10.11
N ASP A 315 -16.99 6.07 10.84
CA ASP A 315 -18.39 5.91 10.40
C ASP A 315 -18.55 5.01 9.15
N ILE A 316 -17.67 4.03 8.97
CA ILE A 316 -17.78 3.00 7.93
C ILE A 316 -18.43 1.74 8.50
N ASP A 317 -19.47 1.21 7.83
CA ASP A 317 -20.04 -0.11 8.18
C ASP A 317 -19.12 -1.24 7.69
N THR A 318 -18.39 -1.83 8.62
CA THR A 318 -17.42 -2.91 8.38
C THR A 318 -17.99 -4.30 8.67
N LYS A 319 -19.23 -4.42 9.19
CA LYS A 319 -19.79 -5.68 9.72
C LYS A 319 -19.84 -6.80 8.68
N ASN A 320 -20.28 -6.48 7.47
CA ASN A 320 -20.36 -7.46 6.38
C ASN A 320 -18.97 -7.92 5.90
N VAL A 321 -18.01 -7.00 5.86
CA VAL A 321 -16.63 -7.31 5.47
C VAL A 321 -15.95 -8.16 6.53
N GLU A 322 -16.11 -7.82 7.80
CA GLU A 322 -15.60 -8.58 8.94
C GLU A 322 -16.14 -10.02 8.93
N LYS A 323 -17.47 -10.17 8.78
CA LYS A 323 -18.12 -11.47 8.69
C LYS A 323 -17.57 -12.30 7.52
N LEU A 324 -17.47 -11.71 6.33
CA LEU A 324 -16.98 -12.40 5.14
C LEU A 324 -15.53 -12.87 5.29
N ILE A 325 -14.64 -12.02 5.83
CA ILE A 325 -13.24 -12.39 6.08
C ILE A 325 -13.17 -13.57 7.06
N ASN A 326 -13.94 -13.49 8.16
CA ASN A 326 -13.95 -14.51 9.20
C ASN A 326 -14.53 -15.84 8.72
N GLU A 327 -15.57 -15.83 7.87
CA GLU A 327 -16.13 -17.03 7.26
C GLU A 327 -15.15 -17.71 6.29
N ILE A 328 -14.49 -16.93 5.43
CA ILE A 328 -13.55 -17.48 4.43
C ILE A 328 -12.26 -18.00 5.07
N LYS A 329 -11.74 -17.28 6.08
CA LYS A 329 -10.42 -17.57 6.67
C LYS A 329 -10.51 -18.33 7.99
N ASN A 330 -11.73 -18.59 8.49
CA ASN A 330 -11.99 -19.23 9.78
C ASN A 330 -11.26 -18.53 10.94
N THR A 331 -11.46 -17.20 11.04
CA THR A 331 -10.81 -16.33 12.05
C THR A 331 -11.83 -15.59 12.90
N LYS A 332 -11.37 -14.86 13.92
CA LYS A 332 -12.17 -13.95 14.77
C LYS A 332 -11.60 -12.53 14.75
N THR A 333 -11.35 -12.04 13.54
CA THR A 333 -10.78 -10.72 13.29
C THR A 333 -11.82 -9.65 13.53
N GLU A 334 -11.43 -8.56 14.19
CA GLU A 334 -12.27 -7.37 14.40
C GLU A 334 -11.75 -6.20 13.55
N ILE A 335 -12.62 -5.52 12.81
CA ILE A 335 -12.28 -4.27 12.11
C ILE A 335 -12.64 -3.08 13.00
N ILE A 336 -11.64 -2.31 13.43
CA ILE A 336 -11.78 -1.27 14.44
C ILE A 336 -11.39 0.12 13.93
N TYR A 337 -12.01 1.13 14.53
CA TYR A 337 -11.63 2.54 14.44
C TYR A 337 -11.44 3.11 15.85
N LYS A 338 -10.33 3.83 16.08
CA LYS A 338 -10.04 4.53 17.34
C LYS A 338 -9.15 5.73 17.08
N GLU A 339 -9.42 6.85 17.75
CA GLU A 339 -8.57 8.03 17.76
C GLU A 339 -7.86 8.13 19.12
N THR A 340 -6.59 7.72 19.16
CA THR A 340 -5.72 7.93 20.33
C THR A 340 -4.39 8.51 19.87
N GLU A 341 -3.65 9.15 20.78
CA GLU A 341 -2.33 9.73 20.46
C GLU A 341 -1.35 8.69 19.85
N GLU A 342 -1.41 7.44 20.31
CA GLU A 342 -0.63 6.33 19.76
C GLU A 342 -1.05 6.02 18.31
N ILE A 343 -2.35 6.01 18.03
CA ILE A 343 -2.88 5.78 16.68
C ILE A 343 -2.51 6.93 15.73
N LEU A 344 -2.52 8.18 16.21
CA LEU A 344 -2.12 9.34 15.40
C LEU A 344 -0.66 9.20 14.94
N LYS A 345 0.26 8.77 15.80
CA LYS A 345 1.66 8.49 15.42
C LYS A 345 1.76 7.39 14.36
N ILE A 346 0.95 6.33 14.48
CA ILE A 346 0.91 5.26 13.46
C ILE A 346 0.33 5.79 12.14
N MET A 347 -0.67 6.66 12.19
CA MET A 347 -1.26 7.33 11.02
C MET A 347 -0.23 8.20 10.30
N GLU A 348 0.53 9.04 11.02
CA GLU A 348 1.62 9.84 10.45
C GLU A 348 2.65 8.97 9.71
N MET A 349 3.02 7.85 10.31
CA MET A 349 3.92 6.88 9.68
C MET A 349 3.28 6.25 8.44
N ALA A 350 1.99 5.91 8.47
CA ALA A 350 1.28 5.36 7.32
C ALA A 350 1.21 6.36 6.15
N ILE A 351 0.91 7.64 6.43
CA ILE A 351 0.90 8.73 5.45
C ILE A 351 2.30 8.90 4.83
N SER A 352 3.34 8.98 5.66
CA SER A 352 4.72 9.13 5.18
C SER A 352 5.14 7.99 4.25
N ASN A 353 4.77 6.75 4.59
CA ASN A 353 5.05 5.58 3.74
C ASN A 353 4.20 5.58 2.45
N ALA A 354 2.98 6.13 2.50
CA ALA A 354 2.09 6.24 1.35
C ALA A 354 2.62 7.25 0.33
N GLU A 355 2.98 8.45 0.77
CA GLU A 355 3.58 9.48 -0.09
C GLU A 355 4.88 9.00 -0.76
N LEU A 356 5.72 8.26 -0.02
CA LEU A 356 6.93 7.68 -0.57
C LEU A 356 6.60 6.68 -1.68
N SER A 357 5.63 5.80 -1.44
CA SER A 357 5.22 4.77 -2.38
C SER A 357 4.53 5.36 -3.63
N LEU A 358 3.72 6.41 -3.44
CA LEU A 358 3.09 7.17 -4.53
C LEU A 358 4.15 7.79 -5.44
N ARG A 359 5.13 8.51 -4.87
CA ARG A 359 6.25 9.08 -5.63
C ARG A 359 7.02 8.01 -6.40
N GLU A 360 7.27 6.84 -5.81
CA GLU A 360 7.92 5.73 -6.51
C GLU A 360 7.08 5.18 -7.67
N TYR A 361 5.76 5.11 -7.50
CA TYR A 361 4.81 4.66 -8.53
C TYR A 361 4.76 5.65 -9.71
N GLU A 362 4.58 6.94 -9.44
CA GLU A 362 4.52 7.98 -10.45
C GLU A 362 5.82 8.05 -11.27
N ASN A 363 6.97 7.98 -10.61
CA ASN A 363 8.27 7.94 -11.30
C ASN A 363 8.40 6.74 -12.24
N LYS A 364 7.88 5.56 -11.87
CA LYS A 364 7.85 4.39 -12.75
C LYS A 364 6.91 4.62 -13.93
N SER A 365 5.75 5.24 -13.70
CA SER A 365 4.80 5.61 -14.77
C SER A 365 5.44 6.57 -15.77
N THR A 366 6.15 7.61 -15.31
CA THR A 366 6.84 8.56 -16.20
C THR A 366 7.89 7.88 -17.07
N LYS A 367 8.73 7.00 -16.52
CA LYS A 367 9.72 6.23 -17.29
C LYS A 367 9.05 5.30 -18.32
N ALA A 368 7.88 4.75 -18.00
CA ALA A 368 7.10 3.95 -18.93
C ALA A 368 6.53 4.80 -20.09
N LEU A 369 6.07 6.03 -19.82
CA LEU A 369 5.63 6.99 -20.84
C LEU A 369 6.78 7.47 -21.73
N GLU A 370 7.97 7.67 -21.18
CA GLU A 370 9.19 7.97 -21.96
C GLU A 370 9.52 6.83 -22.92
N SER A 371 9.46 5.59 -22.42
CA SER A 371 9.63 4.40 -23.26
C SER A 371 8.57 4.33 -24.36
N LEU A 372 7.32 4.66 -24.05
CA LEU A 372 6.22 4.69 -25.01
C LEU A 372 6.40 5.78 -26.07
N LYS A 373 6.82 6.99 -25.66
CA LYS A 373 7.17 8.10 -26.56
C LYS A 373 8.20 7.68 -27.60
N ILE A 374 9.25 6.97 -27.17
CA ILE A 374 10.32 6.49 -28.05
C ILE A 374 9.79 5.43 -29.02
N VAL A 375 9.13 4.39 -28.51
CA VAL A 375 8.58 3.29 -29.32
C VAL A 375 7.60 3.80 -30.38
N LEU A 376 6.77 4.79 -30.03
CA LEU A 376 5.76 5.34 -30.92
C LEU A 376 6.26 6.53 -31.74
N GLU A 377 7.56 6.87 -31.70
CA GLU A 377 8.14 7.98 -32.46
C GLU A 377 7.33 9.28 -32.24
N MET A 378 7.17 9.69 -30.98
CA MET A 378 6.43 10.90 -30.59
C MET A 378 7.38 12.00 -30.11
N ASP A 379 7.09 13.26 -30.43
CA ASP A 379 7.91 14.40 -30.00
C ASP A 379 7.68 14.76 -28.52
N LYS A 380 6.45 14.55 -28.04
CA LYS A 380 6.01 14.86 -26.67
C LYS A 380 5.58 13.58 -25.95
N LEU A 381 5.63 13.59 -24.62
CA LEU A 381 5.11 12.49 -23.82
C LEU A 381 3.61 12.30 -24.10
N PRO A 382 3.12 11.05 -24.24
CA PRO A 382 1.71 10.78 -24.40
C PRO A 382 0.96 10.95 -23.07
N LYS A 383 0.72 12.21 -22.67
CA LYS A 383 0.06 12.55 -21.40
C LYS A 383 -1.40 12.12 -21.39
N ILE A 384 -2.10 12.28 -22.50
CA ILE A 384 -3.50 11.86 -22.67
C ILE A 384 -3.55 10.77 -23.75
N ILE A 385 -4.04 9.59 -23.38
CA ILE A 385 -4.17 8.43 -24.25
C ILE A 385 -5.65 8.04 -24.29
N GLU A 386 -6.26 7.92 -25.46
CA GLU A 386 -7.62 7.40 -25.61
C GLU A 386 -7.60 6.00 -26.25
N GLY A 387 -8.22 5.02 -25.62
CA GLY A 387 -8.33 3.64 -26.09
C GLY A 387 -9.73 3.33 -26.59
N PHE A 388 -9.85 2.66 -27.73
CA PHE A 388 -11.12 2.26 -28.34
C PHE A 388 -11.21 0.75 -28.51
N ASP A 389 -12.34 0.17 -28.08
CA ASP A 389 -12.69 -1.23 -28.32
C ASP A 389 -14.13 -1.32 -28.89
N ILE A 390 -14.32 -2.21 -29.87
CA ILE A 390 -15.61 -2.44 -30.54
C ILE A 390 -16.20 -3.76 -30.01
N ALA A 391 -17.36 -3.68 -29.38
CA ALA A 391 -18.06 -4.86 -28.89
C ALA A 391 -19.35 -5.09 -29.67
N HIS A 392 -19.41 -6.26 -30.31
CA HIS A 392 -20.61 -6.78 -30.96
C HIS A 392 -21.51 -7.48 -29.95
N LEU A 393 -22.75 -7.01 -29.81
CA LEU A 393 -23.77 -7.71 -29.05
C LEU A 393 -24.44 -8.75 -29.96
N LYS A 394 -24.52 -10.01 -29.52
CA LYS A 394 -25.34 -11.03 -30.18
C LYS A 394 -26.79 -10.56 -30.21
N GLY A 395 -27.25 -10.03 -31.35
CA GLY A 395 -28.66 -9.84 -31.64
C GLY A 395 -29.12 -8.45 -32.10
N GLN A 396 -28.55 -7.30 -31.71
CA GLN A 396 -29.15 -6.00 -32.12
C GLN A 396 -28.22 -4.77 -32.27
N GLU A 397 -27.26 -4.51 -31.37
CA GLU A 397 -26.54 -3.22 -31.33
C GLU A 397 -25.02 -3.38 -31.26
N THR A 398 -24.28 -2.61 -32.04
CA THR A 398 -22.82 -2.49 -31.92
C THR A 398 -22.50 -1.30 -31.03
N VAL A 399 -21.60 -1.51 -30.06
CA VAL A 399 -21.16 -0.45 -29.15
C VAL A 399 -19.65 -0.28 -29.23
N ALA A 400 -19.21 0.98 -29.24
CA ALA A 400 -17.80 1.31 -29.06
C ALA A 400 -17.58 1.82 -27.64
N SER A 401 -16.58 1.27 -26.96
CA SER A 401 -16.12 1.77 -25.68
C SER A 401 -14.89 2.64 -25.90
N MET A 402 -14.88 3.79 -25.24
CA MET A 402 -13.75 4.70 -25.19
C MET A 402 -13.29 4.85 -23.74
N VAL A 403 -12.02 4.63 -23.51
CA VAL A 403 -11.36 4.87 -22.22
C VAL A 403 -10.29 5.94 -22.39
N THR A 404 -10.06 6.72 -21.35
CA THR A 404 -9.04 7.77 -21.34
C THR A 404 -8.02 7.46 -20.27
N PHE A 405 -6.74 7.60 -20.57
CA PHE A 405 -5.66 7.50 -19.61
C PHE A 405 -4.95 8.86 -19.55
N LYS A 406 -4.68 9.36 -18.34
CA LYS A 406 -3.84 10.52 -18.09
C LYS A 406 -2.55 10.07 -17.40
N MET A 407 -1.40 10.51 -17.91
CA MET A 407 -0.08 10.14 -17.39
C MET A 407 0.09 8.63 -17.18
N GLY A 408 -0.42 7.83 -18.13
CA GLY A 408 -0.34 6.37 -18.10
C GLY A 408 -1.33 5.69 -17.16
N MET A 409 -2.25 6.44 -16.53
CA MET A 409 -3.24 5.94 -15.56
C MET A 409 -4.68 6.14 -16.06
N PRO A 410 -5.63 5.24 -15.75
CA PRO A 410 -7.05 5.41 -16.07
C PRO A 410 -7.65 6.73 -15.57
N PHE A 411 -8.35 7.46 -16.44
CA PHE A 411 -9.12 8.67 -16.12
C PHE A 411 -10.59 8.44 -16.50
N LYS A 412 -11.37 7.86 -15.57
CA LYS A 412 -12.69 7.27 -15.89
C LYS A 412 -13.81 8.29 -16.07
N GLU A 413 -13.63 9.52 -15.60
CA GLU A 413 -14.56 10.65 -15.82
C GLU A 413 -14.78 10.91 -17.32
N ASN A 414 -13.73 10.72 -18.13
CA ASN A 414 -13.82 10.89 -19.59
C ASN A 414 -14.20 9.62 -20.35
N TYR A 415 -14.55 8.52 -19.66
CA TYR A 415 -14.96 7.31 -20.36
C TYR A 415 -16.30 7.54 -21.05
N ARG A 416 -16.40 7.06 -22.29
CA ARG A 416 -17.63 7.17 -23.10
C ARG A 416 -18.01 5.80 -23.67
N LEU A 417 -19.30 5.62 -23.85
CA LEU A 417 -19.88 4.50 -24.58
C LEU A 417 -20.71 5.06 -25.72
N TYR A 418 -20.37 4.66 -26.93
CA TYR A 418 -21.05 5.09 -28.15
C TYR A 418 -21.92 3.94 -28.63
N LYS A 419 -23.23 4.19 -28.74
CA LYS A 419 -24.13 3.32 -29.48
C LYS A 419 -24.01 3.68 -30.96
N LEU A 420 -23.70 2.69 -31.79
CA LEU A 420 -23.47 2.90 -33.22
C LEU A 420 -24.73 2.53 -34.00
N ASN A 421 -25.26 3.50 -34.74
CA ASN A 421 -26.53 3.36 -35.46
C ASN A 421 -26.32 3.17 -36.97
N SER A 422 -25.11 3.39 -37.49
CA SER A 422 -24.84 3.28 -38.93
C SER A 422 -24.79 1.83 -39.44
N LEU A 423 -24.71 0.86 -38.54
CA LEU A 423 -24.67 -0.56 -38.85
C LEU A 423 -26.09 -1.14 -38.83
N LEU A 424 -26.42 -1.96 -39.83
CA LEU A 424 -27.63 -2.76 -39.83
C LEU A 424 -27.61 -3.72 -38.62
N LYS A 425 -28.78 -4.06 -38.07
CA LYS A 425 -28.85 -4.97 -36.92
C LYS A 425 -28.22 -6.32 -37.27
N GLY A 426 -27.14 -6.66 -36.58
CA GLY A 426 -26.37 -7.89 -36.81
C GLY A 426 -25.25 -7.78 -37.85
N GLU A 427 -25.08 -6.62 -38.51
CA GLU A 427 -23.92 -6.34 -39.37
C GLU A 427 -22.64 -6.23 -38.51
N ILE A 428 -21.67 -7.08 -38.81
CA ILE A 428 -20.35 -7.08 -38.16
C ILE A 428 -19.36 -6.39 -39.10
N ASP A 429 -19.23 -5.06 -38.98
CA ASP A 429 -18.21 -4.27 -39.67
C ASP A 429 -17.47 -3.35 -38.69
N ASP A 430 -16.32 -3.84 -38.20
CA ASP A 430 -15.44 -3.10 -37.30
C ASP A 430 -14.89 -1.82 -37.94
N PHE A 431 -14.64 -1.81 -39.25
CA PHE A 431 -14.06 -0.65 -39.92
C PHE A 431 -15.05 0.50 -39.94
N LYS A 432 -16.31 0.23 -40.28
CA LYS A 432 -17.39 1.20 -40.25
C LYS A 432 -17.70 1.65 -38.82
N ALA A 433 -17.68 0.72 -37.84
CA ALA A 433 -17.82 1.04 -36.43
C ALA A 433 -16.75 2.04 -35.93
N ILE A 434 -15.48 1.76 -36.25
CA ILE A 434 -14.34 2.63 -35.89
C ILE A 434 -14.46 3.98 -36.57
N LYS A 435 -14.80 4.02 -37.86
CA LYS A 435 -15.00 5.29 -38.58
C LYS A 435 -16.07 6.15 -37.91
N GLU A 436 -17.21 5.57 -37.55
CA GLU A 436 -18.30 6.30 -36.88
C GLU A 436 -17.84 6.87 -35.52
N VAL A 437 -17.26 6.04 -34.64
CA VAL A 437 -16.90 6.49 -33.29
C VAL A 437 -15.79 7.54 -33.29
N ILE A 438 -14.76 7.37 -34.12
CA ILE A 438 -13.66 8.32 -34.26
C ILE A 438 -14.19 9.64 -34.83
N SER A 439 -15.07 9.59 -35.84
CA SER A 439 -15.67 10.79 -36.42
C SER A 439 -16.48 11.55 -35.37
N ARG A 440 -17.33 10.86 -34.61
CA ARG A 440 -18.16 11.48 -33.55
C ARG A 440 -17.31 12.11 -32.46
N ARG A 441 -16.35 11.36 -31.90
CA ARG A 441 -15.50 11.83 -30.79
C ARG A 441 -14.68 13.06 -31.16
N TYR A 442 -13.98 13.02 -32.29
CA TYR A 442 -13.04 14.10 -32.62
C TYR A 442 -13.71 15.30 -33.29
N SER A 443 -14.85 15.12 -33.96
CA SER A 443 -15.67 16.27 -34.38
C SER A 443 -16.21 17.01 -33.17
N GLU A 444 -16.66 16.31 -32.13
CA GLU A 444 -17.10 16.92 -30.87
C GLU A 444 -15.95 17.67 -30.18
N ILE A 445 -14.75 17.10 -30.11
CA ILE A 445 -13.58 17.78 -29.53
C ILE A 445 -13.25 19.07 -30.28
N ILE A 446 -13.23 19.02 -31.61
CA ILE A 446 -12.91 20.18 -32.46
C ILE A 446 -13.99 21.26 -32.31
N ASN A 447 -15.27 20.90 -32.42
CA ASN A 447 -16.38 21.85 -32.36
C ASN A 447 -16.49 22.54 -31.00
N ASN A 448 -16.14 21.85 -29.92
CA ASN A 448 -16.16 22.39 -28.55
C ASN A 448 -14.80 22.94 -28.11
N ASN A 449 -13.81 23.01 -29.01
CA ASN A 449 -12.44 23.47 -28.74
C ASN A 449 -11.80 22.82 -27.49
N LEU A 450 -11.99 21.51 -27.33
CA LEU A 450 -11.45 20.72 -26.22
C LEU A 450 -10.01 20.27 -26.52
N GLU A 451 -9.27 19.93 -25.47
CA GLU A 451 -7.92 19.38 -25.61
C GLU A 451 -7.95 18.02 -26.34
N LEU A 452 -7.14 17.90 -27.40
CA LEU A 452 -6.95 16.63 -28.12
C LEU A 452 -6.06 15.67 -27.31
N PRO A 453 -6.30 14.35 -27.38
CA PRO A 453 -5.37 13.39 -26.82
C PRO A 453 -4.03 13.45 -27.56
N ASN A 454 -2.96 13.02 -26.90
CA ASN A 454 -1.66 12.87 -27.56
C ASN A 454 -1.58 11.57 -28.36
N LEU A 455 -2.29 10.53 -27.89
CA LEU A 455 -2.27 9.19 -28.46
C LEU A 455 -3.68 8.59 -28.51
N ILE A 456 -4.00 7.97 -29.63
CA ILE A 456 -5.19 7.14 -29.83
C ILE A 456 -4.73 5.70 -30.01
N LEU A 457 -5.27 4.78 -29.20
CA LEU A 457 -5.08 3.35 -29.31
C LEU A 457 -6.37 2.70 -29.83
N ILE A 458 -6.27 1.97 -30.92
CA ILE A 458 -7.35 1.13 -31.45
C ILE A 458 -7.07 -0.32 -31.09
N ASP A 459 -8.02 -1.02 -30.46
CA ASP A 459 -7.89 -2.47 -30.28
C ASP A 459 -7.98 -3.17 -31.64
N GLY A 460 -6.88 -3.84 -32.00
CA GLY A 460 -6.77 -4.73 -33.14
C GLY A 460 -5.75 -4.31 -34.20
N GLY A 461 -6.06 -4.54 -35.47
CA GLY A 461 -5.07 -4.68 -36.54
C GLY A 461 -4.84 -3.45 -37.43
N LYS A 462 -3.91 -3.60 -38.38
CA LYS A 462 -3.55 -2.58 -39.38
C LYS A 462 -4.75 -2.02 -40.17
N GLY A 463 -5.75 -2.84 -40.49
CA GLY A 463 -6.95 -2.37 -41.19
C GLY A 463 -7.76 -1.38 -40.34
N GLN A 464 -7.94 -1.69 -39.06
CA GLN A 464 -8.69 -0.87 -38.10
C GLN A 464 -7.94 0.44 -37.80
N LEU A 465 -6.61 0.37 -37.70
CA LEU A 465 -5.74 1.56 -37.65
C LEU A 465 -5.95 2.47 -38.87
N ASN A 466 -5.96 1.92 -40.09
CA ASN A 466 -6.17 2.71 -41.31
C ASN A 466 -7.57 3.32 -41.37
N ALA A 467 -8.59 2.62 -40.87
CA ALA A 467 -9.94 3.15 -40.76
C ALA A 467 -9.98 4.40 -39.85
N ALA A 468 -9.36 4.33 -38.67
CA ALA A 468 -9.22 5.50 -37.78
C ALA A 468 -8.42 6.64 -38.45
N LEU A 469 -7.27 6.33 -39.07
CA LEU A 469 -6.44 7.32 -39.76
C LEU A 469 -7.19 8.06 -40.87
N SER A 470 -8.05 7.38 -41.63
CA SER A 470 -8.83 8.00 -42.71
C SER A 470 -9.73 9.13 -42.21
N ILE A 471 -10.32 8.97 -41.02
CA ILE A 471 -11.16 9.99 -40.40
C ILE A 471 -10.32 11.12 -39.83
N LEU A 472 -9.20 10.81 -39.15
CA LEU A 472 -8.32 11.85 -38.60
C LEU A 472 -7.75 12.77 -39.69
N LYS A 473 -7.44 12.21 -40.87
CA LYS A 473 -7.06 12.98 -42.07
C LYS A 473 -8.20 13.85 -42.59
N GLY A 474 -9.42 13.30 -42.66
CA GLY A 474 -10.61 14.08 -43.04
C GLY A 474 -10.87 15.26 -42.11
N LEU A 475 -10.58 15.09 -40.82
CA LEU A 475 -10.66 16.14 -39.79
C LEU A 475 -9.41 17.03 -39.70
N LYS A 476 -8.37 16.77 -40.50
CA LYS A 476 -7.09 17.52 -40.53
C LYS A 476 -6.36 17.60 -39.18
N ILE A 477 -6.42 16.51 -38.39
CA ILE A 477 -5.76 16.41 -37.08
C ILE A 477 -4.74 15.28 -37.00
N GLU A 478 -4.44 14.61 -38.12
CA GLU A 478 -3.49 13.49 -38.20
C GLU A 478 -2.06 13.86 -37.78
N ASN A 479 -1.68 15.14 -37.91
CA ASN A 479 -0.38 15.65 -37.47
C ASN A 479 -0.41 16.19 -36.03
N LYS A 480 -1.58 16.28 -35.39
CA LYS A 480 -1.74 16.77 -34.01
C LYS A 480 -1.87 15.63 -32.99
N VAL A 481 -2.31 14.45 -33.44
CA VAL A 481 -2.60 13.30 -32.60
C VAL A 481 -1.94 12.05 -33.17
N LYS A 482 -1.16 11.33 -32.36
CA LYS A 482 -0.60 10.03 -32.77
C LYS A 482 -1.71 8.98 -32.71
N VAL A 483 -1.76 8.07 -33.67
CA VAL A 483 -2.67 6.92 -33.65
C VAL A 483 -1.89 5.62 -33.85
N CYS A 484 -2.22 4.60 -33.07
CA CYS A 484 -1.64 3.25 -33.17
C CYS A 484 -2.72 2.18 -32.93
N SER A 485 -2.42 0.93 -33.27
CA SER A 485 -3.25 -0.20 -32.89
C SER A 485 -2.42 -1.30 -32.23
N LEU A 486 -3.07 -2.10 -31.37
CA LEU A 486 -2.45 -3.23 -30.67
C LEU A 486 -3.21 -4.52 -30.98
N ALA A 487 -2.55 -5.50 -31.60
CA ALA A 487 -3.18 -6.75 -32.00
C ALA A 487 -2.99 -7.87 -30.95
N LYS A 488 -4.11 -8.41 -30.41
CA LYS A 488 -4.12 -9.39 -29.29
C LYS A 488 -3.21 -10.62 -29.43
N LYS A 489 -3.11 -11.25 -30.60
CA LYS A 489 -2.42 -12.55 -30.75
C LYS A 489 -0.90 -12.47 -30.55
N GLN A 490 -0.28 -11.39 -31.03
CA GLN A 490 1.17 -11.21 -31.00
C GLN A 490 1.59 -9.97 -30.20
N GLU A 491 0.62 -9.24 -29.64
CA GLU A 491 0.84 -7.95 -28.99
C GLU A 491 1.63 -6.97 -29.86
N THR A 492 1.41 -7.09 -31.18
CA THR A 492 2.10 -6.30 -32.19
C THR A 492 1.49 -4.90 -32.25
N ILE A 493 2.36 -3.90 -32.12
CA ILE A 493 2.01 -2.49 -32.23
C ILE A 493 2.11 -2.07 -33.69
N PHE A 494 1.05 -1.55 -34.28
CA PHE A 494 1.08 -0.97 -35.62
C PHE A 494 1.10 0.55 -35.56
N LEU A 495 1.98 1.15 -36.35
CA LEU A 495 2.05 2.61 -36.55
C LEU A 495 1.66 2.95 -37.98
N THR A 496 1.24 4.19 -38.19
CA THR A 496 0.95 4.73 -39.53
C THR A 496 2.21 4.83 -40.38
N THR A 497 3.37 5.06 -39.75
CA THR A 497 4.71 5.10 -40.36
C THR A 497 5.28 3.70 -40.59
N ASN A 498 5.04 2.77 -39.66
CA ASN A 498 5.60 1.42 -39.69
C ASN A 498 4.54 0.34 -39.97
N LYS A 499 4.46 -0.07 -41.23
CA LYS A 499 3.53 -1.12 -41.70
C LYS A 499 3.92 -2.55 -41.29
N LYS A 500 5.16 -2.80 -40.87
CA LYS A 500 5.63 -4.14 -40.47
C LYS A 500 5.17 -4.52 -39.06
N GLY A 501 4.85 -3.52 -38.23
CA GLY A 501 4.52 -3.71 -36.83
C GLY A 501 5.78 -3.84 -35.95
N ILE A 502 5.61 -3.53 -34.66
CA ILE A 502 6.67 -3.54 -33.65
C ILE A 502 6.29 -4.58 -32.59
N ASN A 503 7.18 -5.55 -32.39
CA ASN A 503 7.06 -6.55 -31.33
C ASN A 503 8.02 -6.20 -30.20
N LEU A 504 7.49 -5.97 -29.00
CA LEU A 504 8.29 -5.68 -27.81
C LEU A 504 8.35 -6.93 -26.91
N PRO A 505 9.44 -7.11 -26.13
CA PRO A 505 9.53 -8.20 -25.19
C PRO A 505 8.42 -8.11 -24.14
N GLN A 506 7.98 -9.28 -23.65
CA GLN A 506 6.96 -9.35 -22.61
C GLN A 506 7.41 -8.58 -21.36
N GLY A 507 6.52 -7.74 -20.83
CA GLY A 507 6.82 -6.89 -19.67
C GLY A 507 7.49 -5.55 -19.99
N HIS A 508 7.79 -5.24 -21.27
CA HIS A 508 8.32 -3.94 -21.67
C HIS A 508 7.39 -2.80 -21.20
N PRO A 509 7.90 -1.72 -20.57
CA PRO A 509 7.06 -0.67 -19.97
C PRO A 509 6.07 -0.02 -20.95
N ALA A 510 6.50 0.27 -22.19
CA ALA A 510 5.62 0.80 -23.23
C ALA A 510 4.48 -0.15 -23.59
N LEU A 511 4.78 -1.45 -23.73
CA LEU A 511 3.77 -2.46 -24.06
C LEU A 511 2.74 -2.58 -22.94
N ARG A 512 3.17 -2.54 -21.68
CA ARG A 512 2.28 -2.60 -20.52
C ARG A 512 1.26 -1.47 -20.50
N ILE A 513 1.65 -0.24 -20.86
CA ILE A 513 0.70 0.88 -20.96
C ILE A 513 -0.36 0.58 -22.01
N LEU A 514 0.04 0.16 -23.23
CA LEU A 514 -0.90 -0.12 -24.31
C LEU A 514 -1.84 -1.29 -23.96
N GLN A 515 -1.31 -2.34 -23.33
CA GLN A 515 -2.12 -3.46 -22.84
C GLN A 515 -3.12 -3.01 -21.79
N ASN A 516 -2.71 -2.19 -20.81
CA ASN A 516 -3.62 -1.66 -19.79
C ASN A 516 -4.74 -0.82 -20.42
N VAL A 517 -4.42 0.06 -21.37
CA VAL A 517 -5.43 0.87 -22.09
C VAL A 517 -6.42 -0.03 -22.84
N ARG A 518 -5.91 -1.04 -23.57
CA ARG A 518 -6.74 -2.01 -24.31
C ARG A 518 -7.62 -2.82 -23.37
N ASP A 519 -7.05 -3.39 -22.32
CA ASP A 519 -7.76 -4.29 -21.41
C ASP A 519 -8.81 -3.52 -20.60
N GLU A 520 -8.55 -2.26 -20.28
CA GLU A 520 -9.52 -1.35 -19.65
C GLU A 520 -10.68 -0.98 -20.59
N ALA A 521 -10.42 -0.77 -21.89
CA ALA A 521 -11.45 -0.59 -22.91
C ALA A 521 -12.37 -1.83 -22.98
N HIS A 522 -11.77 -3.02 -23.08
CA HIS A 522 -12.52 -4.28 -23.02
C HIS A 522 -13.31 -4.44 -21.73
N ARG A 523 -12.72 -4.13 -20.58
CA ARG A 523 -13.39 -4.22 -19.29
C ARG A 523 -14.61 -3.30 -19.27
N LYS A 524 -14.50 -2.09 -19.82
CA LYS A 524 -15.63 -1.14 -19.94
C LYS A 524 -16.74 -1.70 -20.82
N ALA A 525 -16.42 -2.25 -21.99
CA ALA A 525 -17.38 -2.90 -22.88
C ALA A 525 -18.07 -4.09 -22.20
N ASN A 526 -17.31 -4.98 -21.57
CA ASN A 526 -17.82 -6.14 -20.85
C ASN A 526 -18.68 -5.77 -19.64
N GLY A 527 -18.29 -4.75 -18.88
CA GLY A 527 -19.04 -4.23 -17.75
C GLY A 527 -20.39 -3.65 -18.16
N PHE A 528 -20.45 -2.92 -19.27
CA PHE A 528 -21.71 -2.46 -19.85
C PHE A 528 -22.61 -3.63 -20.25
N ASN A 529 -22.05 -4.64 -20.92
CA ASN A 529 -22.78 -5.83 -21.33
C ASN A 529 -23.30 -6.62 -20.11
N LYS A 530 -22.54 -6.70 -19.02
CA LYS A 530 -22.97 -7.32 -17.76
C LYS A 530 -24.16 -6.57 -17.14
N LYS A 531 -24.05 -5.25 -16.89
CA LYS A 531 -25.13 -4.44 -16.31
C LYS A 531 -26.41 -4.47 -17.15
N ARG A 532 -26.29 -4.48 -18.48
CA ARG A 532 -27.44 -4.61 -19.39
C ARG A 532 -28.09 -5.98 -19.25
N ARG A 533 -27.31 -7.06 -19.20
CA ARG A 533 -27.82 -8.42 -18.99
C ARG A 533 -28.52 -8.58 -17.64
N GLU A 534 -27.96 -8.00 -16.57
CA GLU A 534 -28.59 -7.97 -15.25
C GLU A 534 -29.94 -7.25 -15.28
N LYS A 535 -30.01 -6.07 -15.93
CA LYS A 535 -31.27 -5.33 -16.09
C LYS A 535 -32.32 -6.12 -16.89
N ILE A 536 -31.92 -6.81 -17.96
CA ILE A 536 -32.84 -7.64 -18.75
C ILE A 536 -33.28 -8.89 -17.96
N THR A 537 -32.37 -9.51 -17.21
CA THR A 537 -32.68 -10.65 -16.34
C THR A 537 -33.71 -10.25 -15.28
N LEU A 538 -33.49 -9.12 -14.60
CA LEU A 538 -34.42 -8.56 -13.62
C LEU A 538 -35.77 -8.16 -14.25
N LEU A 539 -35.78 -7.79 -15.54
CA LEU A 539 -37.02 -7.51 -16.26
C LEU A 539 -37.84 -8.78 -16.43
N TYR A 540 -37.22 -9.90 -16.79
CA TYR A 540 -37.90 -11.20 -16.94
C TYR A 540 -38.37 -11.82 -15.63
N THR A 541 -37.70 -11.55 -14.51
CA THR A 541 -38.17 -12.03 -13.19
C THR A 541 -39.50 -11.40 -12.75
N LYS A 542 -40.01 -10.38 -13.47
CA LYS A 542 -41.36 -9.84 -13.26
C LYS A 542 -42.46 -10.76 -13.81
N ILE A 543 -42.12 -11.74 -14.65
CA ILE A 543 -43.09 -12.69 -15.21
C ILE A 543 -43.43 -13.71 -14.11
N HIS A 544 -44.72 -13.86 -13.81
CA HIS A 544 -45.17 -14.79 -12.78
C HIS A 544 -44.78 -16.24 -13.12
N GLY A 545 -44.00 -16.87 -12.24
CA GLY A 545 -43.41 -18.21 -12.41
C GLY A 545 -41.98 -18.23 -12.96
N ILE A 546 -41.36 -17.07 -13.24
CA ILE A 546 -40.00 -16.98 -13.76
C ILE A 546 -39.04 -16.50 -12.67
N GLY A 547 -38.28 -17.44 -12.11
CA GLY A 547 -37.14 -17.14 -11.24
C GLY A 547 -35.89 -16.72 -12.02
N GLU A 548 -34.85 -16.32 -11.29
CA GLU A 548 -33.60 -15.80 -11.86
C GLU A 548 -32.94 -16.75 -12.86
N LYS A 549 -32.89 -18.07 -12.56
CA LYS A 549 -32.31 -19.08 -13.46
C LYS A 549 -33.01 -19.13 -14.82
N THR A 550 -34.35 -19.06 -14.82
CA THR A 550 -35.14 -19.09 -16.05
C THR A 550 -35.00 -17.77 -16.80
N ALA A 551 -34.98 -16.64 -16.10
CA ALA A 551 -34.72 -15.32 -16.71
C ALA A 551 -33.35 -15.27 -17.43
N GLN A 552 -32.29 -15.79 -16.80
CA GLN A 552 -30.97 -15.89 -17.44
C GLN A 552 -31.00 -16.82 -18.67
N LYS A 553 -31.77 -17.91 -18.62
CA LYS A 553 -31.95 -18.84 -19.74
C LYS A 553 -32.66 -18.20 -20.92
N ILE A 554 -33.70 -17.40 -20.68
CA ILE A 554 -34.40 -16.61 -21.72
C ILE A 554 -33.42 -15.66 -22.39
N LEU A 555 -32.67 -14.91 -21.60
CA LEU A 555 -31.68 -13.97 -22.12
C LEU A 555 -30.57 -14.64 -22.93
N LYS A 556 -30.10 -15.83 -22.50
CA LYS A 556 -29.04 -16.57 -23.19
C LYS A 556 -29.51 -17.24 -24.47
N SER A 557 -30.75 -17.76 -24.49
CA SER A 557 -31.25 -18.61 -25.57
C SER A 557 -32.06 -17.84 -26.62
N ILE A 558 -32.73 -16.76 -26.22
CA ILE A 558 -33.60 -15.95 -27.08
C ILE A 558 -33.11 -14.51 -27.18
N GLY A 559 -32.85 -13.85 -26.04
CA GLY A 559 -32.38 -12.45 -26.02
C GLY A 559 -33.28 -11.51 -25.22
N THR A 560 -33.62 -10.37 -25.80
CA THR A 560 -34.51 -9.35 -25.21
C THR A 560 -35.97 -9.57 -25.59
N TYR A 561 -36.91 -8.82 -24.99
CA TYR A 561 -38.33 -8.93 -25.33
C TYR A 561 -38.60 -8.68 -26.82
N LYS A 562 -37.77 -7.85 -27.49
CA LYS A 562 -37.86 -7.63 -28.94
C LYS A 562 -37.56 -8.89 -29.75
N ASP A 563 -36.67 -9.76 -29.26
CA ASP A 563 -36.30 -11.02 -29.91
C ASP A 563 -37.35 -12.12 -29.67
N ILE A 564 -38.22 -11.93 -28.67
CA ILE A 564 -39.37 -12.81 -28.35
C ILE A 564 -40.59 -12.48 -29.22
N LEU A 565 -40.75 -11.22 -29.64
CA LEU A 565 -41.88 -10.77 -30.46
C LEU A 565 -42.10 -11.51 -31.80
N PRO A 566 -41.07 -11.97 -32.53
CA PRO A 566 -41.29 -12.75 -33.76
C PRO A 566 -41.55 -14.25 -33.51
N LEU A 567 -41.27 -14.79 -32.32
CA LEU A 567 -41.35 -16.24 -32.05
C LEU A 567 -42.76 -16.69 -31.65
N SER A 568 -43.23 -17.82 -32.15
CA SER A 568 -44.46 -18.49 -31.67
C SER A 568 -44.31 -19.03 -30.24
N GLU A 569 -45.43 -19.32 -29.58
CA GLU A 569 -45.42 -19.90 -28.22
C GLU A 569 -44.68 -21.25 -28.19
N ASN A 570 -44.81 -22.07 -29.23
CA ASN A 570 -44.12 -23.35 -29.38
C ASN A 570 -42.60 -23.15 -29.54
N GLU A 571 -42.16 -22.21 -30.38
CA GLU A 571 -40.72 -21.92 -30.55
C GLU A 571 -40.09 -21.38 -29.26
N ILE A 572 -40.82 -20.55 -28.50
CA ILE A 572 -40.36 -20.10 -27.18
C ILE A 572 -40.20 -21.32 -26.27
N SER A 573 -41.26 -22.13 -26.14
CA SER A 573 -41.28 -23.35 -25.33
C SER A 573 -40.07 -24.25 -25.60
N GLU A 574 -39.76 -24.51 -26.87
CA GLU A 574 -38.60 -25.32 -27.30
C GLU A 574 -37.26 -24.67 -26.97
N LYS A 575 -37.07 -23.39 -27.32
CA LYS A 575 -35.79 -22.68 -27.12
C LYS A 575 -35.39 -22.58 -25.65
N ILE A 576 -36.35 -22.43 -24.75
CA ILE A 576 -36.09 -22.34 -23.30
C ILE A 576 -36.45 -23.61 -22.52
N LYS A 577 -36.96 -24.65 -23.16
CA LYS A 577 -37.38 -25.93 -22.56
C LYS A 577 -38.29 -25.71 -21.34
N VAL A 578 -39.44 -25.05 -21.55
CA VAL A 578 -40.49 -24.84 -20.52
C VAL A 578 -41.82 -25.34 -21.05
N ASN A 579 -42.86 -25.39 -20.21
CA ASN A 579 -44.20 -25.72 -20.70
C ASN A 579 -44.81 -24.58 -21.54
N VAL A 580 -45.78 -24.93 -22.40
CA VAL A 580 -46.43 -23.97 -23.30
C VAL A 580 -47.13 -22.84 -22.52
N GLN A 581 -47.70 -23.12 -21.35
CA GLN A 581 -48.33 -22.10 -20.50
C GLN A 581 -47.35 -21.00 -20.06
N LEU A 582 -46.10 -21.36 -19.70
CA LEU A 582 -45.07 -20.41 -19.34
C LEU A 582 -44.56 -19.66 -20.58
N ALA A 583 -44.44 -20.35 -21.72
CA ALA A 583 -44.08 -19.72 -22.99
C ALA A 583 -45.10 -18.64 -23.41
N LYS A 584 -46.40 -18.90 -23.24
CA LYS A 584 -47.48 -17.94 -23.44
C LYS A 584 -47.32 -16.69 -22.56
N ARG A 585 -47.05 -16.86 -21.25
CA ARG A 585 -46.78 -15.71 -20.34
C ARG A 585 -45.57 -14.89 -20.77
N ILE A 586 -44.52 -15.53 -21.27
CA ILE A 586 -43.32 -14.87 -21.79
C ILE A 586 -43.65 -14.04 -23.03
N LYS A 587 -44.47 -14.59 -23.93
CA LYS A 587 -44.94 -13.89 -25.13
C LYS A 587 -45.81 -12.68 -24.77
N GLU A 588 -46.80 -12.86 -23.90
CA GLU A 588 -47.68 -11.79 -23.40
C GLU A 588 -46.87 -10.66 -22.74
N PHE A 589 -45.89 -11.02 -21.91
CA PHE A 589 -44.97 -10.06 -21.31
C PHE A 589 -44.19 -9.25 -22.36
N ALA A 590 -43.66 -9.92 -23.39
CA ALA A 590 -42.92 -9.26 -24.44
C ALA A 590 -43.78 -8.27 -25.25
N ILE A 591 -45.05 -8.63 -25.52
CA ILE A 591 -46.02 -7.74 -26.17
C ILE A 591 -46.29 -6.52 -25.28
N LYS A 592 -46.52 -6.72 -23.98
CA LYS A 592 -46.77 -5.64 -23.01
C LYS A 592 -45.57 -4.70 -22.86
N GLU A 593 -44.35 -5.22 -22.77
CA GLU A 593 -43.15 -4.38 -22.69
C GLU A 593 -42.90 -3.59 -23.99
N ASN A 594 -43.29 -4.15 -25.14
CA ASN A 594 -43.20 -3.44 -26.41
C ASN A 594 -44.21 -2.29 -26.50
N SER A 595 -45.45 -2.50 -26.05
CA SER A 595 -46.47 -1.44 -26.05
C SER A 595 -46.13 -0.29 -25.09
N ILE A 596 -45.63 -0.61 -23.88
CA ILE A 596 -45.19 0.40 -22.90
C ILE A 596 -44.09 1.30 -23.49
N LYS A 597 -43.15 0.74 -24.27
CA LYS A 597 -42.06 1.53 -24.85
C LYS A 597 -42.45 2.34 -26.07
N ASN A 598 -43.36 1.84 -26.91
CA ASN A 598 -43.87 2.63 -28.03
C ASN A 598 -44.64 3.86 -27.51
N ASN A 599 -45.47 3.71 -26.47
CA ASN A 599 -46.19 4.83 -25.85
C ASN A 599 -45.28 5.89 -25.16
N ASN A 600 -44.04 5.52 -24.82
CA ASN A 600 -43.06 6.45 -24.23
C ASN A 600 -42.12 7.08 -25.28
N GLN A 601 -42.23 6.73 -26.57
CA GLN A 601 -41.51 7.43 -27.65
C GLN A 601 -42.37 8.53 -28.29
N ASP A 602 -43.68 8.49 -28.09
CA ASP A 602 -44.63 9.53 -28.52
C ASP A 602 -44.84 10.65 -27.46
N LYS A 603 -44.10 10.59 -26.34
CA LYS A 603 -43.98 11.65 -25.32
C LYS A 603 -42.54 12.13 -25.26
#